data_AF-A0A1I6L872-F1
#
_entry.id   AF-A0A1I6L872-F1
#
_cell.length_a   1.000
_cell.length_b   1.000
_cell.length_c   1.000
_cell.angle_alpha   90.00
_cell.angle_beta   90.00
_cell.angle_gamma   90.00
#
_symmetry.space_group_name_H-M   'P 1'
#
loop_
_entity.id
_entity.type
_entity.pdbx_description
1 polymer ?
#
loop_
_entity_poly.entity_id
_entity_poly.type
_entity_poly.pdbx_seq_one_letter_code
_entity_poly.pdbx_strand_id
1 'polypeptide(L)'
;MTRTTSDEGTGIEDLSRALRFPSTIFGAMADDGLEARCEDADWHEVPNELRRVLAHHGASVDYMRLILKRAARFVRRHSLRLAGPPWLDITCVEDVAAGAMYVVPLDMSPKRSLAWDERFLSRLADQDLLKGFFMVSFCGRSAA
;
A
#
# COMPACT_ATOMS: atom_id res chain seq x y z
N MET A 1 -24.57 20.81 9.17
CA MET A 1 -24.00 20.85 7.81
C MET A 1 -23.43 19.48 7.51
N THR A 2 -24.15 18.68 6.74
CA THR A 2 -23.83 17.28 6.42
C THR A 2 -23.55 17.21 4.92
N ARG A 3 -22.27 17.14 4.55
CA ARG A 3 -21.84 17.04 3.16
C ARG A 3 -20.51 16.26 3.12
N THR A 4 -20.57 14.94 3.29
CA THR A 4 -19.34 14.11 3.27
C THR A 4 -19.52 12.68 2.76
N THR A 5 -20.73 12.17 2.52
CA THR A 5 -20.90 10.76 2.17
C THR A 5 -20.56 10.42 0.71
N SER A 6 -20.76 11.34 -0.23
CA SER A 6 -20.54 11.07 -1.66
C SER A 6 -19.06 11.16 -2.09
N ASP A 7 -18.28 12.04 -1.45
CA ASP A 7 -16.88 12.28 -1.84
C ASP A 7 -15.95 11.21 -1.23
N GLU A 8 -16.22 10.80 0.00
CA GLU A 8 -15.55 9.67 0.67
C GLU A 8 -15.80 8.35 -0.06
N GLY A 9 -17.04 8.12 -0.51
CA GLY A 9 -17.45 6.96 -1.32
C GLY A 9 -17.09 7.04 -2.80
N THR A 10 -16.27 8.01 -3.21
CA THR A 10 -15.57 7.95 -4.51
C THR A 10 -14.06 7.82 -4.26
N GLY A 11 -13.57 8.45 -3.19
CA GLY A 11 -12.17 8.40 -2.80
C GLY A 11 -11.65 7.01 -2.45
N ILE A 12 -12.47 6.16 -1.82
CA ILE A 12 -12.06 4.81 -1.40
C ILE A 12 -12.02 3.83 -2.58
N GLU A 13 -12.93 3.95 -3.53
CA GLU A 13 -12.98 3.18 -4.78
C GLU A 13 -11.75 3.48 -5.63
N ASP A 14 -11.40 4.75 -5.73
CA ASP A 14 -10.19 5.19 -6.41
C ASP A 14 -8.92 4.68 -5.70
N LEU A 15 -8.91 4.66 -4.36
CA LEU A 15 -7.80 4.07 -3.60
C LEU A 15 -7.69 2.56 -3.86
N SER A 16 -8.81 1.83 -3.79
CA SER A 16 -8.87 0.41 -4.10
C SER A 16 -8.38 0.12 -5.52
N ARG A 17 -8.84 0.90 -6.50
CA ARG A 17 -8.35 0.82 -7.89
C ARG A 17 -6.85 1.07 -7.97
N ALA A 18 -6.32 2.05 -7.26
CA ALA A 18 -4.89 2.36 -7.27
C ALA A 18 -4.05 1.22 -6.65
N LEU A 19 -4.53 0.63 -5.55
CA LEU A 19 -3.90 -0.54 -4.92
C LEU A 19 -3.94 -1.77 -5.85
N ARG A 20 -5.02 -1.93 -6.62
CA ARG A 20 -5.21 -3.01 -7.60
C ARG A 20 -4.33 -2.88 -8.83
N PHE A 21 -4.06 -1.64 -9.25
CA PHE A 21 -3.28 -1.31 -10.43
C PHE A 21 -2.11 -0.41 -10.03
N PRO A 22 -1.05 -0.98 -9.44
CA PRO A 22 0.05 -0.22 -8.82
C PRO A 22 0.86 0.61 -9.80
N SER A 23 0.78 0.36 -11.11
CA SER A 23 1.36 1.24 -12.12
C SER A 23 0.85 2.68 -11.99
N THR A 24 -0.38 2.87 -11.48
CA THR A 24 -0.96 4.18 -11.16
C THR A 24 -0.25 4.90 -10.01
N ILE A 25 0.46 4.15 -9.14
CA ILE A 25 1.17 4.65 -7.96
C ILE A 25 2.67 4.73 -8.25
N PHE A 26 3.26 3.61 -8.65
CA PHE A 26 4.71 3.41 -8.75
C PHE A 26 5.27 3.73 -10.16
N GLY A 27 4.44 3.71 -11.20
CA GLY A 27 4.86 3.88 -12.59
C GLY A 27 5.22 2.56 -13.28
N ALA A 28 6.07 2.62 -14.31
CA ALA A 28 6.53 1.45 -15.07
C ALA A 28 7.27 0.45 -14.17
N MET A 29 7.04 -0.84 -14.38
CA MET A 29 7.63 -1.93 -13.60
C MET A 29 8.86 -2.50 -14.30
N ALA A 30 9.62 -3.39 -13.65
CA ALA A 30 10.76 -4.02 -14.29
C ALA A 30 10.36 -4.93 -15.46
N ASP A 31 9.13 -5.46 -15.39
CA ASP A 31 8.48 -6.26 -16.42
C ASP A 31 7.11 -5.64 -16.69
N ASP A 32 6.95 -5.01 -17.84
CA ASP A 32 5.70 -4.36 -18.26
C ASP A 32 4.61 -5.38 -18.67
N GLY A 33 4.98 -6.66 -18.85
CA GLY A 33 4.06 -7.75 -19.20
C GLY A 33 3.44 -8.45 -17.99
N LEU A 34 4.02 -8.28 -16.80
CA LEU A 34 3.43 -8.72 -15.54
C LEU A 34 2.39 -7.67 -15.11
N GLU A 35 1.12 -7.87 -15.46
CA GLU A 35 0.05 -7.10 -14.83
C GLU A 35 0.16 -7.33 -13.31
N ALA A 36 0.44 -6.25 -12.59
CA ALA A 36 0.57 -6.31 -11.15
C ALA A 36 -0.82 -6.39 -10.51
N ARG A 37 -1.41 -7.59 -10.54
CA ARG A 37 -2.62 -7.92 -9.80
C ARG A 37 -2.18 -8.38 -8.42
N CYS A 38 -2.67 -7.74 -7.37
CA CYS A 38 -2.56 -8.31 -6.05
C CYS A 38 -3.28 -9.66 -6.04
N GLU A 39 -2.51 -10.73 -5.82
CA GLU A 39 -2.97 -12.10 -6.06
C GLU A 39 -3.96 -12.59 -4.99
N ASP A 40 -3.89 -12.05 -3.76
CA ASP A 40 -4.61 -12.62 -2.60
C ASP A 40 -5.83 -11.81 -2.12
N ALA A 41 -6.18 -10.69 -2.76
CA ALA A 41 -7.27 -9.83 -2.30
C ALA A 41 -8.58 -10.07 -3.08
N ASP A 42 -9.69 -10.28 -2.38
CA ASP A 42 -11.03 -10.12 -2.98
C ASP A 42 -11.31 -8.64 -3.20
N TRP A 43 -10.95 -8.17 -4.39
CA TRP A 43 -11.09 -6.78 -4.79
C TRP A 43 -12.52 -6.24 -4.76
N HIS A 44 -13.55 -7.10 -4.68
CA HIS A 44 -14.92 -6.65 -4.46
C HIS A 44 -15.12 -6.14 -3.01
N GLU A 45 -14.47 -6.80 -2.04
CA GLU A 45 -14.60 -6.49 -0.61
C GLU A 45 -13.59 -5.46 -0.10
N VAL A 46 -12.45 -5.29 -0.79
CA VAL A 46 -11.40 -4.34 -0.39
C VAL A 46 -11.93 -2.93 -0.04
N PRO A 47 -12.83 -2.28 -0.83
CA PRO A 47 -13.37 -0.99 -0.43
C PRO A 47 -14.10 -1.02 0.91
N ASN A 48 -14.86 -2.07 1.20
CA ASN A 48 -15.59 -2.23 2.47
C ASN A 48 -14.64 -2.46 3.63
N GLU A 49 -13.60 -3.26 3.43
CA GLU A 49 -12.57 -3.53 4.43
C GLU A 49 -11.74 -2.29 4.76
N LEU A 50 -11.29 -1.54 3.75
CA LEU A 50 -10.55 -0.30 3.97
C LEU A 50 -11.41 0.76 4.67
N ARG A 51 -12.71 0.85 4.37
CA ARG A 51 -13.65 1.70 5.13
C ARG A 51 -13.67 1.32 6.61
N ARG A 52 -13.73 0.02 6.93
CA ARG A 52 -13.71 -0.47 8.31
C ARG A 52 -12.40 -0.10 9.01
N VAL A 53 -11.25 -0.27 8.36
CA VAL A 53 -9.93 0.15 8.92
C VAL A 53 -9.92 1.65 9.22
N LEU A 54 -10.30 2.47 8.22
CA LEU A 54 -10.29 3.92 8.36
C LEU A 54 -11.24 4.40 9.47
N ALA A 55 -12.44 3.84 9.54
CA ALA A 55 -13.42 4.17 10.57
C ALA A 55 -12.92 3.77 11.98
N HIS A 56 -12.31 2.60 12.12
CA HIS A 56 -11.78 2.13 13.40
C HIS A 56 -10.66 3.02 13.94
N HIS A 57 -9.79 3.51 13.05
CA HIS A 57 -8.64 4.34 13.42
C HIS A 57 -8.90 5.86 13.33
N GLY A 58 -10.12 6.28 13.00
CA GLY A 58 -10.46 7.70 12.82
C GLY A 58 -9.62 8.38 11.73
N ALA A 59 -9.21 7.62 10.71
CA ALA A 59 -8.30 8.06 9.66
C ALA A 59 -9.05 8.36 8.35
N SER A 60 -8.44 9.17 7.49
CA SER A 60 -8.98 9.48 6.15
C SER A 60 -8.27 8.69 5.06
N VAL A 61 -8.96 8.53 3.92
CA VAL A 61 -8.38 7.97 2.68
C VAL A 61 -7.11 8.72 2.26
N ASP A 62 -7.06 10.03 2.50
CA ASP A 62 -5.90 10.86 2.16
C ASP A 62 -4.62 10.46 2.89
N TYR A 63 -4.73 9.91 4.10
CA TYR A 63 -3.58 9.36 4.82
C TYR A 63 -2.98 8.17 4.05
N MET A 64 -3.80 7.18 3.68
CA MET A 64 -3.32 6.03 2.92
C MET A 64 -2.74 6.45 1.56
N ARG A 65 -3.40 7.38 0.87
CA ARG A 65 -2.90 7.98 -0.38
C ARG A 65 -1.56 8.68 -0.18
N LEU A 66 -1.37 9.38 0.94
CA LEU A 66 -0.11 10.04 1.27
C LEU A 66 1.02 9.02 1.43
N ILE A 67 0.79 7.94 2.20
CA ILE A 67 1.79 6.88 2.39
C ILE A 67 2.18 6.23 1.05
N LEU A 68 1.21 5.91 0.19
CA LEU A 68 1.46 5.36 -1.15
C LEU A 68 2.29 6.33 -2.02
N LYS A 69 1.95 7.63 -2.01
CA LYS A 69 2.74 8.66 -2.72
C LYS A 69 4.18 8.75 -2.20
N ARG A 70 4.38 8.60 -0.89
CA ARG A 70 5.72 8.59 -0.27
C ARG A 70 6.51 7.36 -0.69
N ALA A 71 5.89 6.18 -0.68
CA ALA A 71 6.51 4.94 -1.14
C ALA A 71 6.92 5.05 -2.63
N ALA A 72 6.02 5.52 -3.49
CA ALA A 72 6.30 5.72 -4.91
C ALA A 72 7.44 6.70 -5.16
N ARG A 73 7.48 7.82 -4.42
CA ARG A 73 8.59 8.78 -4.50
C ARG A 73 9.89 8.17 -4.01
N PHE A 74 9.84 7.32 -2.98
CA PHE A 74 11.01 6.62 -2.44
C PHE A 74 11.60 5.66 -3.46
N VAL A 75 10.77 4.80 -4.06
CA VAL A 75 11.14 3.89 -5.15
C VAL A 75 11.82 4.64 -6.30
N ARG A 76 11.17 5.70 -6.81
CA ARG A 76 11.72 6.52 -7.92
C ARG A 76 13.03 7.20 -7.56
N ARG A 77 13.13 7.81 -6.37
CA ARG A 77 14.32 8.55 -5.94
C ARG A 77 15.56 7.66 -5.85
N HIS A 78 15.38 6.40 -5.50
CA HIS A 78 16.48 5.45 -5.30
C HIS A 78 16.60 4.43 -6.43
N SER A 79 15.89 4.65 -7.54
CA SER A 79 15.90 3.77 -8.72
C SER A 79 15.64 2.30 -8.39
N LEU A 80 14.75 2.04 -7.42
CA LEU A 80 14.36 0.68 -7.05
C LEU A 80 13.46 0.10 -8.14
N ARG A 81 13.75 -1.12 -8.58
CA ARG A 81 12.94 -1.84 -9.56
C ARG A 81 11.99 -2.79 -8.86
N LEU A 82 10.74 -2.84 -9.30
CA LEU A 82 9.74 -3.77 -8.78
C LEU A 82 9.94 -5.15 -9.41
N ALA A 83 9.83 -6.22 -8.63
CA ALA A 83 10.01 -7.61 -9.06
C ALA A 83 8.73 -8.28 -9.60
N GLY A 84 7.56 -7.67 -9.37
CA GLY A 84 6.26 -8.27 -9.71
C GLY A 84 5.10 -7.53 -9.03
N PRO A 85 3.89 -8.13 -9.03
CA PRO A 85 2.73 -7.59 -8.34
C PRO A 85 2.98 -7.35 -6.85
N PRO A 86 2.61 -6.18 -6.31
CA PRO A 86 2.38 -5.99 -4.89
C PRO A 86 1.24 -6.86 -4.38
N TRP A 87 1.26 -7.13 -3.07
CA TRP A 87 0.21 -7.83 -2.35
C TRP A 87 -0.36 -6.94 -1.24
N LEU A 88 -1.64 -7.14 -0.91
CA LEU A 88 -2.41 -6.40 0.06
C LEU A 88 -3.01 -7.40 1.03
N ASP A 89 -2.60 -7.31 2.28
CA ASP A 89 -3.19 -8.03 3.39
C ASP A 89 -4.03 -7.05 4.21
N ILE A 90 -5.27 -7.40 4.53
CA ILE A 90 -6.13 -6.63 5.42
C ILE A 90 -6.49 -7.52 6.61
N THR A 91 -5.90 -7.22 7.76
CA THR A 91 -6.10 -8.01 8.97
C THR A 91 -7.38 -7.57 9.67
N CYS A 92 -8.32 -8.49 9.82
CA CYS A 92 -9.52 -8.33 10.64
C CYS A 92 -9.42 -9.24 11.88
N VAL A 93 -9.55 -8.68 13.08
CA VAL A 93 -9.58 -9.42 14.35
C VAL A 93 -10.96 -9.22 14.97
N GLU A 94 -11.73 -10.29 15.14
CA GLU A 94 -13.04 -10.26 15.82
C GLU A 94 -13.98 -9.14 15.29
N ASP A 95 -14.14 -9.07 13.96
CA ASP A 95 -14.88 -8.03 13.23
C ASP A 95 -14.32 -6.59 13.30
N VAL A 96 -13.18 -6.40 13.98
CA VAL A 96 -12.43 -5.15 13.99
C VAL A 96 -11.36 -5.20 12.91
N ALA A 97 -11.44 -4.31 11.92
CA ALA A 97 -10.40 -4.18 10.91
C ALA A 97 -9.14 -3.53 11.56
N ALA A 98 -8.19 -4.38 11.95
CA ALA A 98 -7.02 -4.01 12.73
C ALA A 98 -6.03 -3.17 11.90
N GLY A 99 -5.87 -3.48 10.61
CA GLY A 99 -5.02 -2.71 9.71
C GLY A 99 -4.90 -3.32 8.32
N ALA A 100 -4.12 -2.65 7.48
CA ALA A 100 -3.81 -3.09 6.13
C ALA A 100 -2.31 -2.96 5.84
N MET A 101 -1.73 -3.99 5.21
CA MET A 101 -0.33 -4.03 4.81
C MET A 101 -0.24 -4.20 3.30
N TYR A 102 0.40 -3.25 2.65
CA TYR A 102 0.63 -3.25 1.21
C TYR A 102 2.10 -3.48 0.91
N VAL A 103 2.45 -4.66 0.45
CA VAL A 103 3.83 -5.08 0.32
C VAL A 103 4.23 -5.09 -1.16
N VAL A 104 5.35 -4.43 -1.45
CA VAL A 104 5.85 -4.18 -2.80
C VAL A 104 7.14 -4.98 -3.02
N PRO A 105 7.13 -5.98 -3.92
CA PRO A 105 8.32 -6.77 -4.20
C PRO A 105 9.32 -5.98 -5.03
N LEU A 106 10.58 -6.03 -4.65
CA LEU A 106 11.72 -5.39 -5.31
C LEU A 106 12.62 -6.43 -5.98
N ASP A 107 13.19 -6.05 -7.12
CA ASP A 107 14.13 -6.83 -7.92
C ASP A 107 15.53 -6.84 -7.28
N MET A 108 15.62 -7.42 -6.08
CA MET A 108 16.84 -7.60 -5.29
C MET A 108 16.65 -8.68 -4.22
N SER A 109 17.75 -9.04 -3.55
CA SER A 109 17.70 -10.04 -2.47
C SER A 109 16.94 -9.54 -1.23
N PRO A 110 16.39 -10.45 -0.40
CA PRO A 110 15.61 -10.09 0.79
C PRO A 110 16.41 -9.26 1.80
N LYS A 111 17.71 -9.56 1.95
CA LYS A 111 18.60 -8.78 2.81
C LYS A 111 18.76 -7.32 2.34
N ARG A 112 18.83 -7.11 1.02
CA ARG A 112 18.96 -5.76 0.45
C ARG A 112 17.63 -5.00 0.50
N SER A 113 16.51 -5.67 0.24
CA SER A 113 15.19 -5.04 0.35
C SER A 113 14.89 -4.62 1.79
N LEU A 114 15.23 -5.44 2.79
CA LEU A 114 15.03 -5.12 4.20
C LEU A 114 15.72 -3.80 4.59
N ALA A 115 16.96 -3.59 4.16
CA ALA A 115 17.67 -2.34 4.42
C ALA A 115 16.98 -1.11 3.77
N TRP A 116 16.28 -1.30 2.64
CA TRP A 116 15.49 -0.24 2.01
C TRP A 116 14.14 -0.03 2.71
N ASP A 117 13.53 -1.11 3.19
CA ASP A 117 12.30 -1.08 3.97
C ASP A 117 12.50 -0.33 5.29
N GLU A 118 13.50 -0.70 6.07
CA GLU A 118 13.86 -0.02 7.32
C GLU A 118 14.14 1.47 7.11
N ARG A 119 14.83 1.82 6.01
CA ARG A 119 15.08 3.22 5.63
C ARG A 119 13.79 3.97 5.27
N PHE A 120 12.83 3.31 4.64
CA PHE A 120 11.55 3.90 4.32
C PHE A 120 10.70 4.10 5.58
N LEU A 121 10.59 3.07 6.42
CA LEU A 121 9.85 3.11 7.68
C LEU A 121 10.43 4.15 8.64
N SER A 122 11.76 4.26 8.74
CA SER A 122 12.42 5.30 9.54
C SER A 122 12.02 6.71 9.07
N ARG A 123 11.96 6.94 7.75
CA ARG A 123 11.53 8.24 7.21
C ARG A 123 10.05 8.55 7.46
N LEU A 124 9.21 7.52 7.52
CA LEU A 124 7.81 7.70 7.93
C LEU A 124 7.73 8.05 9.41
N ALA A 125 8.50 7.36 10.26
CA ALA A 125 8.57 7.64 11.70
C ALA A 125 9.05 9.08 11.98
N ASP A 126 10.10 9.54 11.30
CA ASP A 126 10.63 10.90 11.42
C ASP A 126 9.60 11.99 11.07
N GLN A 127 8.57 11.65 10.29
CA GLN A 127 7.49 12.54 9.85
C GLN A 127 6.18 12.34 10.64
N ASP A 128 6.19 11.50 11.67
CA ASP A 128 5.00 11.03 12.40
C ASP A 128 3.94 10.38 11.48
N LEU A 129 4.39 9.74 10.41
CA LEU A 129 3.58 9.05 9.41
C LEU A 129 3.62 7.52 9.53
N LEU A 130 4.35 6.96 10.50
CA LEU A 130 4.35 5.52 10.74
C LEU A 130 3.25 5.16 11.74
N LYS A 131 2.02 5.01 11.24
CA LYS A 131 0.89 4.52 12.05
C LYS A 131 0.68 3.03 11.78
N GLY A 132 0.42 2.25 12.82
CA GLY A 132 0.34 0.78 12.76
C GLY A 132 -0.85 0.19 11.97
N PHE A 133 -1.76 1.03 11.47
CA PHE A 133 -2.98 0.57 10.78
C PHE A 133 -2.87 0.54 9.26
N PHE A 134 -1.91 1.24 8.66
CA PHE A 134 -1.65 1.16 7.23
C PHE A 134 -0.16 1.28 6.97
N MET A 135 0.41 0.23 6.41
CA MET A 135 1.85 0.13 6.16
C MET A 135 2.11 -0.23 4.70
N VAL A 136 3.11 0.42 4.11
CA VAL A 136 3.73 -0.04 2.87
C VAL A 136 5.08 -0.64 3.23
N SER A 137 5.34 -1.88 2.82
CA SER A 137 6.62 -2.55 3.05
C SER A 137 7.27 -3.00 1.74
N PHE A 138 8.59 -3.04 1.70
CA PHE A 138 9.37 -3.52 0.57
C PHE A 138 9.98 -4.90 0.87
N CYS A 139 9.63 -5.90 0.07
CA CYS A 139 10.24 -7.24 0.16
C CYS A 139 11.13 -7.52 -1.06
N GLY A 140 12.05 -8.47 -0.93
CA GLY A 140 12.96 -8.88 -1.99
C GLY A 140 12.58 -10.25 -2.52
N ARG A 141 13.07 -10.63 -3.69
CA ARG A 141 12.86 -11.98 -4.22
C ARG A 141 13.71 -12.98 -3.44
N SER A 142 13.06 -13.95 -2.80
CA SER A 142 13.76 -15.19 -2.45
C SER A 142 14.20 -15.87 -3.75
N ALA A 143 15.46 -16.30 -3.81
CA ALA A 143 15.89 -17.16 -4.91
C ALA A 143 15.04 -18.43 -4.87
N ALA A 144 14.41 -18.75 -5.99
CA ALA A 144 13.79 -20.06 -6.21
C ALA A 144 14.89 -21.12 -6.36
#